data_AF-A0A3D3UGS3-F1
#
_entry.id   AF-A0A3D3UGS3-F1
#
_cell.length_a   1.000
_cell.length_b   1.000
_cell.length_c   1.000
_cell.angle_alpha   90.00
_cell.angle_beta   90.00
_cell.angle_gamma   90.00
#
_symmetry.space_group_name_H-M   'P 1'
#
loop_
_entity.id
_entity.type
_entity.pdbx_description
1 polymer ?
#
loop_
_entity_poly.entity_id
_entity_poly.type
_entity_poly.pdbx_seq_one_letter_code
_entity_poly.pdbx_strand_id
1 'polypeptide(L)'
;MIGENRKLLIFARDELPEMTRGRGVFLQRYKDGGLSDARLFHSGEGLSWQDRAGRVHQQDDYREWQGKRAQAGRAAPRGFPRNNKFS
;
A
#
# COMPACT_ATOMS: atom_id res chain seq x y z
N MET A 1 0.29 -0.74 -0.54
CA MET A 1 -1.00 -0.25 -1.09
C MET A 1 -1.70 0.61 -0.06
N ILE A 2 -2.52 1.59 -0.48
CA ILE A 2 -3.22 2.53 0.40
C ILE A 2 -4.73 2.53 0.10
N GLY A 3 -5.53 2.42 1.16
CA GLY A 3 -6.99 2.56 1.09
C GLY A 3 -7.46 4.01 1.15
N GLU A 4 -8.69 4.26 0.72
CA GLU A 4 -9.36 5.55 0.88
C GLU A 4 -9.46 5.96 2.37
N ASN A 5 -9.61 4.96 3.25
CA ASN A 5 -9.57 5.11 4.70
C ASN A 5 -8.18 5.44 5.30
N ARG A 6 -7.20 5.78 4.46
CA ARG A 6 -5.82 6.10 4.82
C ARG A 6 -5.08 4.98 5.55
N LYS A 7 -5.45 3.71 5.30
CA LYS A 7 -4.71 2.56 5.80
C LYS A 7 -3.79 1.97 4.75
N LEU A 8 -2.51 1.88 5.08
CA LEU A 8 -1.46 1.26 4.27
C LEU A 8 -1.30 -0.22 4.65
N LEU A 9 -1.20 -1.08 3.65
CA LEU A 9 -0.82 -2.49 3.80
C LEU A 9 0.27 -2.83 2.80
N ILE A 10 1.31 -3.50 3.28
CA ILE A 10 2.41 -4.04 2.49
C ILE A 10 2.45 -5.54 2.75
N PHE A 11 2.49 -6.33 1.68
CA PHE A 11 2.66 -7.78 1.74
C PHE A 11 3.54 -8.22 0.57
N ALA A 12 4.11 -9.42 0.67
CA ALA A 12 5.01 -9.94 -0.35
C ALA A 12 4.24 -10.26 -1.65
N ARG A 13 4.85 -10.02 -2.81
CA ARG A 13 4.25 -10.34 -4.11
C ARG A 13 3.78 -11.79 -4.19
N ASP A 14 4.51 -12.71 -3.58
CA ASP A 14 4.23 -14.15 -3.58
C ASP A 14 2.90 -14.52 -2.89
N GLU A 15 2.31 -13.61 -2.11
CA GLU A 15 0.96 -13.80 -1.57
C GLU A 15 -0.15 -13.60 -2.62
N LEU A 16 0.18 -13.05 -3.81
CA LEU A 16 -0.74 -12.89 -4.93
C LEU A 16 -0.71 -14.14 -5.82
N PRO A 17 -1.84 -14.88 -5.91
CA PRO A 17 -1.92 -15.96 -6.86
C PRO A 17 -2.01 -15.42 -8.28
N GLU A 18 -1.35 -16.08 -9.22
CA GLU A 18 -1.58 -15.88 -10.65
C GLU A 18 -2.93 -16.51 -11.01
N MET A 19 -3.81 -15.72 -11.62
CA MET A 19 -5.17 -16.15 -11.95
C MET A 19 -5.41 -15.99 -13.45
N THR A 20 -5.88 -17.05 -14.10
CA THR A 20 -6.23 -17.02 -15.54
C THR A 20 -7.57 -16.35 -15.81
N ARG A 21 -8.51 -16.39 -14.85
CA ARG A 21 -9.82 -15.73 -14.89
C ARG A 21 -10.49 -15.73 -13.51
N GLY A 22 -11.44 -14.83 -13.28
CA GLY A 22 -12.26 -14.81 -12.07
C GLY A 22 -12.36 -13.42 -11.43
N ARG A 23 -13.07 -13.32 -10.31
CA ARG A 23 -13.28 -12.06 -9.56
C ARG A 23 -12.00 -11.50 -8.90
N GLY A 24 -10.91 -12.26 -8.91
CA GLY A 24 -9.67 -11.91 -8.23
C GLY A 24 -9.69 -12.28 -6.75
N VAL A 25 -8.67 -11.80 -6.03
CA VAL A 25 -8.50 -11.99 -4.59
C VAL A 25 -8.60 -10.68 -3.83
N PHE A 26 -8.92 -10.76 -2.54
CA PHE A 26 -8.82 -9.59 -1.68
C PHE A 26 -7.35 -9.19 -1.50
N LEU A 27 -7.07 -7.93 -1.81
CA LEU A 27 -5.77 -7.31 -1.58
C LEU A 27 -5.71 -6.72 -0.16
N GLN A 28 -6.72 -5.95 0.23
CA GLN A 28 -6.88 -5.33 1.54
C GLN A 28 -8.39 -5.28 1.86
N ARG A 29 -8.75 -5.44 3.14
CA ARG A 29 -10.14 -5.34 3.59
C ARG A 29 -10.46 -3.94 4.11
N TYR A 30 -11.62 -3.43 3.75
CA TYR A 30 -12.11 -2.12 4.17
C TYR A 30 -13.44 -2.30 4.90
N LYS A 31 -13.65 -1.52 5.97
CA LYS A 31 -14.98 -1.39 6.59
C LYS A 31 -15.87 -0.49 5.71
N ASP A 32 -15.26 0.53 5.12
CA ASP A 32 -15.83 1.57 4.30
C ASP A 32 -14.79 2.06 3.27
N GLY A 33 -15.26 2.41 2.07
CA GLY A 33 -14.42 2.79 0.94
C GLY A 33 -13.74 1.62 0.23
N GLY A 34 -12.71 1.94 -0.57
CA GLY A 34 -11.95 0.97 -1.36
C GLY A 34 -10.45 1.20 -1.38
N LEU A 35 -9.80 0.53 -2.34
CA LEU A 35 -8.39 0.72 -2.66
C LEU A 35 -8.22 2.08 -3.36
N SER A 36 -7.33 2.92 -2.84
CA SER A 36 -7.06 4.24 -3.44
C SER A 36 -5.87 4.19 -4.40
N ASP A 37 -4.79 3.51 -4.02
CA ASP A 37 -3.61 3.34 -4.88
C ASP A 37 -2.76 2.14 -4.48
N ALA A 38 -1.97 1.63 -5.42
CA ALA A 38 -1.03 0.53 -5.20
C ALA A 38 0.24 0.72 -6.03
N ARG A 39 1.38 0.36 -5.42
CA ARG A 39 2.69 0.37 -6.05
C ARG A 39 3.45 -0.88 -5.62
N LEU A 40 4.25 -1.41 -6.54
CA LEU A 40 5.27 -2.42 -6.27
C LEU A 40 6.61 -1.71 -6.05
N PHE A 41 7.41 -2.24 -5.14
CA PHE A 41 8.75 -1.76 -4.86
C PHE A 41 9.63 -2.94 -4.42
N HIS A 42 10.94 -2.83 -4.59
CA HIS A 42 11.87 -3.83 -4.10
C HIS A 42 12.09 -3.64 -2.60
N SER A 43 12.06 -4.75 -1.85
CA SER A 43 12.24 -4.72 -0.39
C SER A 43 13.55 -4.07 0.06
N GLY A 44 14.60 -4.13 -0.77
CA GLY A 44 15.90 -3.50 -0.51
C GLY A 44 15.99 -2.02 -0.89
N GLU A 45 15.05 -1.50 -1.68
CA GLU A 45 14.99 -0.08 -2.03
C GLU A 45 14.14 0.71 -1.03
N GLY A 46 13.22 0.05 -0.31
CA GLY A 46 12.28 0.71 0.58
C GLY A 46 11.08 1.30 -0.16
N LEU A 47 10.10 1.77 0.61
CA LEU A 47 8.88 2.37 0.06
C LEU A 47 9.11 3.86 -0.21
N SER A 48 8.69 4.35 -1.38
CA SER A 48 8.79 5.77 -1.72
C SER A 48 7.47 6.37 -2.18
N TRP A 49 7.30 7.67 -1.89
CA TRP A 49 6.18 8.48 -2.38
C TRP A 49 6.58 9.95 -2.57
N GLN A 50 5.88 10.65 -3.46
CA GLN A 50 6.03 12.09 -3.61
C GLN A 50 4.97 12.83 -2.80
N ASP A 51 5.35 13.91 -2.12
CA ASP A 51 4.37 14.81 -1.51
C ASP A 51 3.86 15.89 -2.49
N ARG A 52 2.87 16.67 -2.06
CA ARG A 52 2.28 17.74 -2.88
C ARG A 52 3.30 18.82 -3.29
N ALA A 53 4.38 18.99 -2.51
CA ALA A 53 5.44 19.95 -2.81
C ALA A 53 6.51 19.36 -3.76
N GLY A 54 6.30 18.15 -4.28
CA GLY A 54 7.21 17.49 -5.20
C GLY A 54 8.39 16.79 -4.51
N ARG A 55 8.45 16.74 -3.17
CA ARG A 55 9.53 16.08 -2.45
C ARG A 55 9.31 14.58 -2.43
N VAL A 56 10.36 13.83 -2.73
CA VAL A 56 10.36 12.37 -2.61
C VAL A 56 10.70 11.99 -1.16
N HIS A 57 9.82 11.21 -0.55
CA HIS A 57 10.04 10.59 0.75
C HIS A 57 10.45 9.14 0.53
N GLN A 58 11.52 8.71 1.19
CA GLN A 58 11.99 7.33 1.21
C GLN A 58 11.76 6.76 2.60
N GLN A 59 11.18 5.56 2.66
CA GLN A 59 10.89 4.83 3.89
C GLN A 59 11.52 3.44 3.81
N ASP A 60 12.73 3.33 4.36
CA ASP A 60 13.48 2.08 4.37
C ASP A 60 12.88 1.08 5.38
N ASP A 61 12.50 1.55 6.57
CA ASP A 61 11.78 0.71 7.53
C ASP A 61 10.27 0.81 7.31
N TYR A 62 9.74 -0.15 6.57
CA TYR A 62 8.30 -0.27 6.29
C TYR A 62 7.63 -1.40 7.09
N ARG A 63 8.33 -1.99 8.07
CA ARG A 63 7.85 -3.18 8.80
C ARG A 63 6.56 -2.92 9.57
N GLU A 64 6.32 -1.68 10.01
CA GLU A 64 5.07 -1.28 10.66
C GLU A 64 3.83 -1.57 9.79
N TRP A 65 3.94 -1.39 8.47
CA TRP A 65 2.84 -1.61 7.53
C TRP A 65 2.88 -2.99 6.88
N GLN A 66 3.88 -3.81 7.20
CA GLN A 66 3.96 -5.17 6.71
C GLN A 66 2.93 -6.05 7.43
N GLY A 67 2.15 -6.79 6.66
CA GLY A 67 1.12 -7.69 7.18
C GLY A 67 0.76 -8.75 6.16
N LYS A 68 -0.24 -9.58 6.49
CA LYS A 68 -0.77 -10.58 5.56
C LYS A 68 -1.70 -9.94 4.54
N ARG A 69 -1.73 -10.48 3.32
CA ARG A 69 -2.70 -10.09 2.30
C ARG A 69 -4.13 -10.16 2.86
N ALA A 70 -4.98 -9.23 2.42
CA ALA A 70 -6.38 -9.08 2.84
C ALA A 70 -6.58 -8.61 4.30
N GLN A 71 -5.51 -8.23 5.03
CA GLN A 71 -5.69 -7.47 6.27
C GLN A 71 -6.18 -6.05 6.00
N ALA A 72 -6.57 -5.32 7.05
CA ALA A 72 -7.04 -3.95 6.92
C ALA A 72 -5.91 -2.92 6.76
N GLY A 73 -4.67 -3.28 7.08
CA GLY A 73 -3.53 -2.37 7.12
C GLY A 73 -3.47 -1.47 8.37
N ARG A 74 -2.44 -0.63 8.44
CA ARG A 74 -2.16 0.33 9.52
C ARG A 74 -2.29 1.77 8.99
N ALA A 75 -2.39 2.75 9.87
CA ALA A 75 -2.48 4.16 9.46
C ALA A 75 -1.27 4.55 8.58
N ALA A 76 -1.49 5.27 7.48
CA ALA A 76 -0.43 5.68 6.57
C ALA A 76 0.71 6.46 7.28
N PRO A 77 1.95 6.36 6.79
CA PRO A 77 3.10 7.06 7.36
C PRO A 77 2.89 8.57 7.43
N ARG A 78 3.60 9.20 8.37
CA ARG A 78 3.66 10.66 8.42
C ARG A 78 4.24 11.19 7.12
N GLY A 79 3.63 12.24 6.58
CA GLY A 79 4.02 12.80 5.27
C GLY A 79 3.40 12.09 4.06
N PHE A 80 2.60 11.02 4.25
CA PHE A 80 1.91 10.40 3.12
C PHE A 80 0.86 11.35 2.50
N PRO A 81 0.75 11.45 1.17
CA PRO A 81 -0.08 12.43 0.49
C PRO A 81 -1.55 12.37 0.91
N ARG A 82 -2.20 13.54 0.93
CA ARG A 82 -3.62 13.67 1.30
C ARG A 82 -4.56 13.05 0.25
N ASN A 83 -4.14 13.01 -1.00
CA ASN A 83 -4.88 12.36 -2.09
C ASN A 83 -4.68 10.83 -2.14
N ASN A 84 -3.95 10.26 -1.17
CA ASN A 84 -3.66 8.83 -1.09
C ASN A 84 -2.97 8.25 -2.34
N LYS A 85 -2.12 9.03 -3.02
CA LYS A 85 -1.33 8.55 -4.17
C LYS A 85 0.14 8.38 -3.81
N PHE A 86 0.82 7.42 -4.44
CA PHE A 86 2.28 7.26 -4.31
C PHE A 86 3.08 8.13 -5.31
N SER A 87 2.42 8.64 -6.35
CA SER A 87 2.97 9.52 -7.39
C SER A 87 3.01 10.96 -6.99
#